data_AF-J9YTR0-F1
#
_entry.id   AF-J9YTR0-F1
#
_cell.length_a   1.000
_cell.length_b   1.000
_cell.length_c   1.000
_cell.angle_alpha   90.00
_cell.angle_beta   90.00
_cell.angle_gamma   90.00
#
_symmetry.space_group_name_H-M   'P 1'
#
loop_
_entity.id
_entity.type
_entity.pdbx_description
1 polymer ?
#
loop_
_entity_poly.entity_id
_entity_poly.type
_entity_poly.pdbx_seq_one_letter_code
_entity_poly.pdbx_strand_id
1 'polypeptide(L)'
;MSSISGLDGLIPTIEIIKMTKKIAIANKESIICGWSLLRKELAKHKAIFIPVDSEHFSIHDLIKNENKSDIKKIFITASGGPFLNHNLKLIKKTNPKNAIKHPTWKMGKKISIDSATLMNKVFELIEAIKIFDIKKSNFKIIIEPSSYVHAIVEFKNGVTKFLTHPTSMQIPIYNSLYNVNHNFKFEKINLNKLNKLNFQNIDFKRFPINKILNQIIDNDSLFDTVLITANDTLVDLFLKKKISFYEIYEKLNTILNLKEFNILKSIRPKNISQITDISHKVRLKTQSLSVRSRI
;
A
#
# COMPACT_ATOMS: atom_id res chain seq x y z
N MET A 1 -1.75 -3.07 -18.98
CA MET A 1 -1.64 -2.61 -17.57
C MET A 1 -2.61 -3.42 -16.73
N SER A 2 -2.23 -3.81 -15.51
CA SER A 2 -3.14 -4.43 -14.54
C SER A 2 -3.60 -3.37 -13.53
N SER A 3 -4.91 -3.10 -13.50
CA SER A 3 -5.52 -2.04 -12.68
C SER A 3 -6.90 -2.41 -12.14
N ILE A 4 -7.29 -3.69 -12.22
CA ILE A 4 -8.49 -4.19 -11.56
C ILE A 4 -8.23 -4.14 -10.05
N SER A 5 -9.14 -3.54 -9.29
CA SER A 5 -8.97 -3.36 -7.84
C SER A 5 -9.22 -4.65 -7.06
N GLY A 6 -8.63 -4.76 -5.87
CA GLY A 6 -8.85 -5.91 -4.98
C GLY A 6 -8.18 -7.20 -5.48
N LEU A 7 -8.58 -8.33 -4.90
CA LEU A 7 -8.05 -9.66 -5.26
C LEU A 7 -8.54 -10.17 -6.62
N ASP A 8 -9.63 -9.60 -7.13
CA ASP A 8 -10.20 -9.95 -8.44
C ASP A 8 -9.22 -9.67 -9.59
N GLY A 9 -8.25 -8.78 -9.37
CA GLY A 9 -7.17 -8.50 -10.32
C GLY A 9 -6.12 -9.60 -10.44
N LEU A 10 -6.05 -10.57 -9.50
CA LEU A 10 -4.92 -11.51 -9.44
C LEU A 10 -4.93 -12.51 -10.59
N ILE A 11 -6.09 -13.13 -10.86
CA ILE A 11 -6.24 -14.11 -11.95
C ILE A 11 -5.97 -13.44 -13.31
N PRO A 12 -6.62 -12.32 -13.68
CA PRO A 12 -6.34 -11.64 -14.95
C PRO A 12 -4.88 -11.20 -15.09
N THR A 13 -4.25 -10.77 -13.99
CA THR A 13 -2.82 -10.37 -14.02
C THR A 13 -1.92 -11.55 -14.35
N ILE A 14 -2.16 -12.72 -13.73
CA ILE A 14 -1.41 -13.94 -14.02
C ILE A 14 -1.59 -14.37 -15.48
N GLU A 15 -2.80 -14.32 -16.01
CA GLU A 15 -3.05 -14.69 -17.41
C GLU A 15 -2.36 -13.73 -18.39
N ILE A 16 -2.44 -12.41 -18.15
CA ILE A 16 -1.80 -11.42 -19.01
C ILE A 16 -0.26 -11.56 -19.02
N ILE A 17 0.36 -11.93 -17.88
CA ILE A 17 1.82 -12.15 -17.81
C ILE A 17 2.28 -13.19 -18.85
N LYS A 18 1.46 -14.21 -19.12
CA LYS A 18 1.81 -15.28 -20.09
C LYS A 18 1.89 -14.78 -21.52
N MET A 19 1.21 -13.67 -21.82
CA MET A 19 0.98 -13.14 -23.17
C MET A 19 1.73 -11.83 -23.44
N THR A 20 2.47 -11.28 -22.47
CA THR A 20 3.18 -10.00 -22.61
C THR A 20 4.66 -10.10 -22.27
N LYS A 21 5.48 -9.20 -22.83
CA LYS A 21 6.88 -9.01 -22.44
C LYS A 21 7.06 -7.97 -21.34
N LYS A 22 6.06 -7.14 -21.09
CA LYS A 22 6.10 -6.06 -20.11
C LYS A 22 4.71 -5.89 -19.48
N ILE A 23 4.66 -5.87 -18.15
CA ILE A 23 3.42 -5.64 -17.40
C ILE A 23 3.64 -4.54 -16.36
N ALA A 24 2.85 -3.49 -16.50
CA ALA A 24 2.71 -2.44 -15.49
C ALA A 24 1.55 -2.82 -14.56
N ILE A 25 1.80 -2.95 -13.26
CA ILE A 25 0.79 -3.37 -12.26
C ILE A 25 0.55 -2.23 -11.26
N ALA A 26 -0.70 -1.79 -11.17
CA ALA A 26 -1.17 -0.81 -10.18
C ALA A 26 -1.94 -1.45 -9.01
N ASN A 27 -2.36 -2.70 -9.15
CA ASN A 27 -3.15 -3.39 -8.15
C ASN A 27 -2.27 -4.00 -7.05
N LYS A 28 -2.09 -3.24 -5.96
CA LYS A 28 -1.31 -3.64 -4.79
C LYS A 28 -1.82 -4.91 -4.11
N GLU A 29 -3.13 -5.15 -4.10
CA GLU A 29 -3.71 -6.34 -3.45
C GLU A 29 -3.23 -7.64 -4.11
N SER A 30 -3.14 -7.69 -5.44
CA SER A 30 -2.57 -8.85 -6.16
C SER A 30 -1.09 -9.05 -5.84
N ILE A 31 -0.33 -7.95 -5.73
CA ILE A 31 1.09 -8.04 -5.38
C ILE A 31 1.22 -8.57 -3.95
N ILE A 32 0.57 -7.93 -2.98
CA ILE A 32 0.72 -8.28 -1.56
C ILE A 32 0.32 -9.73 -1.29
N CYS A 33 -0.82 -10.18 -1.81
CA CYS A 33 -1.33 -11.53 -1.55
C CYS A 33 -0.72 -12.59 -2.47
N GLY A 34 -0.31 -12.23 -3.68
CA GLY A 34 0.04 -13.16 -4.75
C GLY A 34 1.45 -13.04 -5.31
N TRP A 35 2.34 -12.24 -4.71
CA TRP A 35 3.68 -11.97 -5.28
C TRP A 35 4.47 -13.23 -5.61
N SER A 36 4.43 -14.26 -4.77
CA SER A 36 5.11 -15.53 -5.03
C SER A 36 4.69 -16.17 -6.35
N LEU A 37 3.39 -16.11 -6.67
CA LEU A 37 2.78 -16.65 -7.87
C LEU A 37 3.09 -15.74 -9.07
N LEU A 38 2.91 -14.43 -8.91
CA LEU A 38 3.24 -13.43 -9.93
C LEU A 38 4.71 -13.51 -10.35
N ARG A 39 5.63 -13.52 -9.37
CA ARG A 39 7.08 -13.62 -9.61
C ARG A 39 7.47 -14.90 -10.34
N LYS A 40 6.81 -16.02 -10.02
CA LYS A 40 7.02 -17.30 -10.72
C LYS A 40 6.63 -17.19 -12.19
N GLU A 41 5.46 -16.63 -12.49
CA GLU A 41 4.98 -16.47 -13.86
C GLU A 41 5.80 -15.43 -14.64
N LEU A 42 6.17 -14.31 -14.01
CA LEU A 42 7.06 -13.29 -14.59
C LEU A 42 8.40 -13.91 -15.03
N ALA A 43 9.02 -14.71 -14.16
CA ALA A 43 10.27 -15.39 -14.46
C ALA A 43 10.10 -16.43 -15.58
N LYS A 44 9.05 -17.25 -15.51
CA LYS A 44 8.76 -18.28 -16.52
C LYS A 44 8.57 -17.70 -17.92
N HIS A 45 7.86 -16.57 -18.03
CA HIS A 45 7.53 -15.94 -19.30
C HIS A 45 8.51 -14.82 -19.72
N LYS A 46 9.54 -14.56 -18.88
CA LYS A 46 10.52 -13.47 -19.07
C LYS A 46 9.84 -12.11 -19.27
N ALA A 47 8.75 -11.88 -18.53
CA ALA A 47 8.00 -10.64 -18.59
C ALA A 47 8.57 -9.63 -17.58
N ILE A 48 8.81 -8.40 -18.03
CA ILE A 48 9.30 -7.30 -17.21
C ILE A 48 8.14 -6.76 -16.38
N PHE A 49 8.29 -6.71 -15.06
CA PHE A 49 7.36 -6.08 -14.14
C PHE A 49 7.74 -4.61 -13.89
N ILE A 50 6.75 -3.73 -13.90
CA ILE A 50 6.89 -2.33 -13.48
C ILE A 50 5.80 -2.00 -12.45
N PRO A 51 6.17 -1.53 -11.24
CA PRO A 51 5.19 -1.02 -10.28
C PRO A 51 4.66 0.35 -10.72
N VAL A 52 3.35 0.54 -10.63
CA VAL A 52 2.68 1.78 -11.08
C VAL A 52 2.26 2.67 -9.91
N ASP A 53 2.11 2.11 -8.70
CA ASP A 53 1.84 2.92 -7.51
C ASP A 53 2.93 3.99 -7.34
N SER A 54 2.56 5.23 -6.99
CA SER A 54 3.42 6.40 -7.14
C SER A 54 4.75 6.27 -6.39
N GLU A 55 4.68 5.81 -5.15
CA GLU A 55 5.81 5.61 -4.27
C GLU A 55 6.71 4.49 -4.79
N HIS A 56 6.14 3.36 -5.23
CA HIS A 56 6.91 2.22 -5.75
C HIS A 56 7.50 2.48 -7.11
N PHE A 57 6.80 3.16 -8.01
CA PHE A 57 7.35 3.65 -9.26
C PHE A 57 8.59 4.51 -8.97
N SER A 58 8.47 5.42 -8.00
CA SER A 58 9.55 6.33 -7.62
C SER A 58 10.73 5.61 -6.96
N ILE A 59 10.47 4.63 -6.08
CA ILE A 59 11.53 3.78 -5.50
C ILE A 59 12.20 2.99 -6.62
N HIS A 60 11.43 2.35 -7.50
CA HIS A 60 11.96 1.57 -8.62
C HIS A 60 12.88 2.41 -9.49
N ASP A 61 12.48 3.62 -9.86
CA ASP A 61 13.30 4.51 -10.68
C ASP A 61 14.60 4.93 -9.99
N LEU A 62 14.56 5.19 -8.67
CA LEU A 62 15.73 5.53 -7.87
C LEU A 62 16.73 4.39 -7.69
N ILE A 63 16.27 3.12 -7.70
CA ILE A 63 17.12 1.97 -7.35
C ILE A 63 17.40 1.01 -8.52
N LYS A 64 16.75 1.17 -9.69
CA LYS A 64 16.87 0.22 -10.82
C LYS A 64 18.30 -0.01 -11.31
N ASN A 65 19.19 0.97 -11.12
CA ASN A 65 20.61 0.92 -11.53
C ASN A 65 21.57 0.87 -10.33
N GLU A 66 21.05 0.62 -9.13
CA GLU A 66 21.83 0.63 -7.88
C GLU A 66 21.97 -0.79 -7.32
N ASN A 67 23.05 -1.05 -6.58
CA ASN A 67 23.16 -2.29 -5.84
C ASN A 67 22.28 -2.23 -4.58
N LYS A 68 21.42 -3.23 -4.38
CA LYS A 68 20.56 -3.32 -3.19
C LYS A 68 21.36 -3.34 -1.88
N SER A 69 22.59 -3.87 -1.90
CA SER A 69 23.50 -3.87 -0.76
C SER A 69 23.90 -2.47 -0.29
N ASP A 70 23.82 -1.48 -1.17
CA ASP A 70 24.27 -0.10 -0.91
C ASP A 70 23.14 0.74 -0.32
N ILE A 71 21.90 0.25 -0.39
CA ILE A 71 20.72 0.87 0.21
C ILE A 71 20.82 0.72 1.74
N LYS A 72 20.82 1.87 2.43
CA LYS A 72 20.76 1.94 3.89
C LYS A 72 19.30 2.01 4.35
N LYS A 73 18.53 2.94 3.80
CA LYS A 73 17.14 3.18 4.19
C LYS A 73 16.29 3.63 3.00
N ILE A 74 15.06 3.15 2.91
CA ILE A 74 14.04 3.67 2.00
C ILE A 74 12.93 4.30 2.84
N PHE A 75 12.55 5.53 2.49
CA PHE A 75 11.41 6.19 3.10
C PHE A 75 10.22 6.18 2.15
N ILE A 76 9.13 5.55 2.59
CA ILE A 76 7.84 5.56 1.90
C ILE A 76 7.08 6.79 2.40
N THR A 77 6.78 7.70 1.48
CA THR A 77 6.15 8.97 1.82
C THR A 77 4.64 8.82 1.94
N ALA A 78 4.02 9.61 2.83
CA ALA A 78 2.60 9.60 3.11
C ALA A 78 2.07 11.02 3.19
N SER A 79 0.89 11.29 2.62
CA SER A 79 0.22 12.60 2.75
C SER A 79 -0.20 12.93 4.19
N GLY A 80 -0.34 11.91 5.05
CA GLY A 80 -0.96 12.03 6.38
C GLY A 80 -2.49 12.02 6.38
N GLY A 81 -3.12 11.99 5.19
CA GLY A 81 -4.57 11.92 5.04
C GLY A 81 -5.33 13.13 5.60
N PRO A 82 -6.68 13.09 5.60
CA PRO A 82 -7.52 14.21 6.08
C PRO A 82 -7.35 14.54 7.56
N PHE A 83 -6.83 13.62 8.36
CA PHE A 83 -6.81 13.75 9.82
C PHE A 83 -5.47 14.17 10.39
N LEU A 84 -4.47 14.48 9.56
CA LEU A 84 -3.13 14.86 10.00
C LEU A 84 -3.14 15.96 11.08
N ASN A 85 -3.90 17.04 10.84
CA ASN A 85 -3.93 18.23 11.71
C ASN A 85 -5.16 18.31 12.63
N HIS A 86 -6.00 17.27 12.68
CA HIS A 86 -7.25 17.30 13.46
C HIS A 86 -7.02 17.06 14.96
N ASN A 87 -7.98 17.38 15.83
CA ASN A 87 -7.92 16.92 17.23
C ASN A 87 -8.35 15.43 17.30
N LEU A 88 -7.69 14.62 18.14
CA LEU A 88 -8.07 13.21 18.41
C LEU A 88 -9.54 13.05 18.78
N LYS A 89 -10.11 13.98 19.57
CA LYS A 89 -11.54 13.97 19.94
C LYS A 89 -12.46 14.08 18.71
N LEU A 90 -12.05 14.85 17.70
CA LEU A 90 -12.80 15.03 16.46
C LEU A 90 -12.70 13.79 15.57
N ILE A 91 -11.51 13.19 15.47
CA ILE A 91 -11.31 11.94 14.71
C ILE A 91 -12.17 10.82 15.28
N LYS A 92 -12.26 10.70 16.61
CA LYS A 92 -13.09 9.67 17.26
C LYS A 92 -14.57 9.77 16.89
N LYS A 93 -15.08 10.97 16.61
CA LYS A 93 -16.46 11.23 16.21
C LYS A 93 -16.64 11.35 14.69
N THR A 94 -15.59 11.10 13.91
CA THR A 94 -15.64 11.28 12.46
C THR A 94 -16.58 10.27 11.81
N ASN A 95 -17.12 10.65 10.66
CA ASN A 95 -18.01 9.80 9.86
C ASN A 95 -17.37 9.52 8.49
N PRO A 96 -17.91 8.54 7.72
CA PRO A 96 -17.39 8.23 6.39
C PRO A 96 -17.30 9.41 5.43
N LYS A 97 -18.27 10.34 5.46
CA LYS A 97 -18.28 11.51 4.56
C LYS A 97 -17.09 12.45 4.80
N ASN A 98 -16.61 12.53 6.04
CA ASN A 98 -15.43 13.33 6.38
C ASN A 98 -14.14 12.57 6.08
N ALA A 99 -14.09 11.28 6.40
CA ALA A 99 -12.90 10.46 6.20
C ALA A 99 -12.51 10.25 4.73
N ILE A 100 -13.46 10.33 3.79
CA ILE A 100 -13.15 10.19 2.36
C ILE A 100 -12.58 11.46 1.70
N LYS A 101 -12.59 12.62 2.39
CA LYS A 101 -12.16 13.91 1.83
C LYS A 101 -10.64 14.07 1.89
N HIS A 102 -9.92 13.40 1.00
CA HIS A 102 -8.47 13.48 0.96
C HIS A 102 -7.97 14.88 0.53
N PRO A 103 -6.92 15.44 1.17
CA PRO A 103 -6.46 16.82 0.89
C PRO A 103 -5.83 17.00 -0.50
N THR A 104 -5.14 15.98 -1.03
CA THR A 104 -4.34 16.10 -2.26
C THR A 104 -4.80 15.24 -3.43
N TRP A 105 -5.66 14.25 -3.22
CA TRP A 105 -5.98 13.23 -4.23
C TRP A 105 -7.50 13.04 -4.34
N LYS A 106 -8.01 12.86 -5.56
CA LYS A 106 -9.40 12.41 -5.78
C LYS A 106 -9.39 10.92 -6.03
N MET A 107 -9.90 10.14 -5.09
CA MET A 107 -9.79 8.67 -5.11
C MET A 107 -11.10 7.98 -4.71
N GLY A 108 -11.15 6.66 -4.92
CA GLY A 108 -12.27 5.82 -4.48
C GLY A 108 -12.42 5.79 -2.95
N LYS A 109 -13.64 5.50 -2.47
CA LYS A 109 -13.98 5.55 -1.03
C LYS A 109 -13.03 4.69 -0.18
N LYS A 110 -12.75 3.46 -0.60
CA LYS A 110 -11.91 2.50 0.14
C LYS A 110 -10.49 3.03 0.37
N ILE A 111 -9.79 3.39 -0.70
CA ILE A 111 -8.43 3.95 -0.61
C ILE A 111 -8.40 5.28 0.14
N SER A 112 -9.45 6.11 0.06
CA SER A 112 -9.54 7.31 0.88
C SER A 112 -9.62 7.00 2.38
N ILE A 113 -10.35 5.94 2.79
CA ILE A 113 -10.35 5.49 4.19
C ILE A 113 -8.99 4.91 4.57
N ASP A 114 -8.38 4.08 3.72
CA ASP A 114 -7.05 3.52 3.98
C ASP A 114 -5.97 4.60 4.11
N SER A 115 -6.08 5.69 3.35
CA SER A 115 -5.19 6.85 3.52
C SER A 115 -5.49 7.59 4.83
N ALA A 116 -6.78 7.79 5.16
CA ALA A 116 -7.17 8.40 6.43
C ALA A 116 -6.71 7.59 7.65
N THR A 117 -6.58 6.26 7.55
CA THR A 117 -6.07 5.38 8.60
C THR A 117 -4.57 5.11 8.52
N LEU A 118 -3.88 5.62 7.50
CA LEU A 118 -2.52 5.21 7.09
C LEU A 118 -2.35 3.71 6.77
N MET A 119 -3.43 2.92 6.71
CA MET A 119 -3.36 1.52 6.26
C MET A 119 -2.90 1.41 4.80
N ASN A 120 -3.17 2.42 3.97
CA ASN A 120 -2.65 2.45 2.61
C ASN A 120 -1.12 2.34 2.62
N LYS A 121 -0.43 3.07 3.51
CA LYS A 121 1.04 3.01 3.64
C LYS A 121 1.55 1.72 4.25
N VAL A 122 0.75 1.06 5.10
CA VAL A 122 1.05 -0.29 5.59
C VAL A 122 1.07 -1.29 4.43
N PHE A 123 0.08 -1.22 3.53
CA PHE A 123 0.05 -2.07 2.34
C PHE A 123 1.21 -1.79 1.40
N GLU A 124 1.50 -0.52 1.14
CA GLU A 124 2.62 -0.15 0.29
C GLU A 124 3.98 -0.56 0.87
N LEU A 125 4.14 -0.55 2.20
CA LEU A 125 5.31 -1.11 2.84
C LEU A 125 5.47 -2.60 2.55
N ILE A 126 4.39 -3.38 2.68
CA ILE A 126 4.41 -4.82 2.38
C ILE A 126 4.72 -5.06 0.91
N GLU A 127 4.10 -4.29 0.02
CA GLU A 127 4.38 -4.31 -1.42
C GLU A 127 5.85 -4.01 -1.71
N ALA A 128 6.42 -2.96 -1.11
CA ALA A 128 7.81 -2.58 -1.32
C ALA A 128 8.80 -3.65 -0.85
N ILE A 129 8.56 -4.25 0.33
CA ILE A 129 9.35 -5.38 0.84
C ILE A 129 9.39 -6.51 -0.19
N LYS A 130 8.23 -6.86 -0.75
CA LYS A 130 8.07 -7.96 -1.71
C LYS A 130 8.74 -7.68 -3.05
N ILE A 131 8.40 -6.55 -3.69
CA ILE A 131 8.82 -6.29 -5.06
C ILE A 131 10.30 -5.91 -5.16
N PHE A 132 10.83 -5.22 -4.15
CA PHE A 132 12.23 -4.83 -4.13
C PHE A 132 13.13 -5.87 -3.47
N ASP A 133 12.55 -6.86 -2.78
CA ASP A 133 13.28 -7.92 -2.07
C ASP A 133 14.30 -7.30 -1.09
N ILE A 134 13.80 -6.37 -0.26
CA ILE A 134 14.56 -5.63 0.73
C ILE A 134 13.89 -5.86 2.10
N LYS A 135 14.69 -6.04 3.14
CA LYS A 135 14.18 -6.30 4.50
C LYS A 135 13.36 -5.11 5.01
N LYS A 136 12.29 -5.40 5.74
CA LYS A 136 11.44 -4.41 6.43
C LYS A 136 12.23 -3.42 7.28
N SER A 137 13.32 -3.86 7.92
CA SER A 137 14.18 -2.99 8.73
C SER A 137 14.80 -1.83 7.95
N ASN A 138 14.95 -1.97 6.63
CA ASN A 138 15.45 -0.92 5.75
C ASN A 138 14.36 0.08 5.33
N PHE A 139 13.09 -0.14 5.65
CA PHE A 139 12.00 0.78 5.31
C PHE A 139 11.56 1.63 6.50
N LYS A 140 11.09 2.85 6.22
CA LYS A 140 10.41 3.72 7.19
C LYS A 140 9.31 4.49 6.48
N ILE A 141 8.15 4.61 7.11
CA ILE A 141 7.08 5.49 6.61
C ILE A 141 7.32 6.89 7.18
N ILE A 142 7.24 7.91 6.33
CA ILE A 142 7.40 9.32 6.71
C ILE A 142 6.25 10.15 6.13
N ILE A 143 5.79 11.15 6.85
CA ILE A 143 4.70 12.02 6.40
C ILE A 143 5.32 13.22 5.66
N GLU A 144 4.85 13.49 4.45
CA GLU A 144 5.14 14.68 3.65
C GLU A 144 3.80 15.20 3.09
N PRO A 145 3.17 16.21 3.73
CA PRO A 145 1.78 16.58 3.45
C PRO A 145 1.53 17.09 2.03
N SER A 146 2.56 17.63 1.35
CA SER A 146 2.38 18.16 0.00
C SER A 146 2.24 17.07 -1.06
N SER A 147 2.58 15.80 -0.72
CA SER A 147 2.56 14.64 -1.63
C SER A 147 3.37 14.92 -2.91
N TYR A 148 4.49 15.63 -2.76
CA TYR A 148 5.30 16.09 -3.88
C TYR A 148 6.62 15.30 -3.98
N VAL A 149 7.13 14.82 -2.86
CA VAL A 149 8.19 13.80 -2.83
C VAL A 149 7.50 12.44 -2.68
N HIS A 150 7.78 11.52 -3.60
CA HIS A 150 7.12 10.20 -3.65
C HIS A 150 8.01 9.11 -3.07
N ALA A 151 9.34 9.23 -3.19
CA ALA A 151 10.27 8.28 -2.58
C ALA A 151 11.58 8.96 -2.16
N ILE A 152 12.20 8.43 -1.09
CA ILE A 152 13.54 8.81 -0.64
C ILE A 152 14.35 7.55 -0.41
N VAL A 153 15.57 7.49 -0.91
CA VAL A 153 16.52 6.40 -0.73
C VAL A 153 17.82 6.96 -0.17
N GLU A 154 18.16 6.54 1.04
CA GLU A 154 19.43 6.81 1.70
C GLU A 154 20.38 5.64 1.43
N PHE A 155 21.58 5.96 0.97
CA PHE A 155 22.63 4.99 0.65
C PHE A 155 23.70 4.96 1.74
N LYS A 156 24.43 3.84 1.86
CA LYS A 156 25.48 3.63 2.86
C LYS A 156 26.69 4.55 2.68
N ASN A 157 26.89 5.08 1.47
CA ASN A 157 27.94 6.04 1.14
C ASN A 157 27.61 7.49 1.56
N GLY A 158 26.47 7.73 2.22
CA GLY A 158 26.05 9.05 2.68
C GLY A 158 25.23 9.85 1.67
N VAL A 159 25.09 9.38 0.43
CA VAL A 159 24.22 10.01 -0.56
C VAL A 159 22.76 9.69 -0.24
N THR A 160 21.89 10.69 -0.36
CA THR A 160 20.43 10.51 -0.32
C THR A 160 19.84 11.02 -1.62
N LYS A 161 19.03 10.19 -2.27
CA LYS A 161 18.25 10.58 -3.44
C LYS A 161 16.79 10.66 -3.04
N PHE A 162 16.07 11.64 -3.55
CA PHE A 162 14.61 11.64 -3.49
C PHE A 162 14.06 11.94 -4.88
N LEU A 163 12.93 11.32 -5.20
CA LEU A 163 12.24 11.51 -6.46
C LEU A 163 10.97 12.32 -6.22
N THR A 164 10.82 13.36 -7.01
CA THR A 164 9.68 14.26 -6.97
C THR A 164 9.03 14.37 -8.34
N HIS A 165 7.71 14.47 -8.35
CA HIS A 165 6.93 14.82 -9.52
C HIS A 165 5.60 15.43 -9.09
N PRO A 166 4.91 16.22 -9.94
CA PRO A 166 3.55 16.66 -9.69
C PRO A 166 2.65 15.50 -9.25
N THR A 167 1.76 15.76 -8.30
CA THR A 167 0.87 14.78 -7.66
C THR A 167 -0.19 14.27 -8.64
N SER A 168 0.22 13.44 -9.59
CA SER A 168 -0.58 12.94 -10.71
C SER A 168 -0.13 11.54 -11.10
N MET A 169 -1.07 10.60 -11.16
CA MET A 169 -0.81 9.23 -11.62
C MET A 169 -0.50 9.15 -13.12
N GLN A 170 -0.75 10.21 -13.90
CA GLN A 170 -0.38 10.24 -15.32
C GLN A 170 1.12 10.02 -15.49
N ILE A 171 1.95 10.51 -14.57
CA ILE A 171 3.41 10.40 -14.63
C ILE A 171 3.89 8.95 -14.46
N PRO A 172 3.58 8.25 -13.34
CA PRO A 172 3.99 6.85 -13.19
C PRO A 172 3.36 5.94 -14.25
N ILE A 173 2.08 6.15 -14.63
CA ILE A 173 1.43 5.36 -15.67
C ILE A 173 2.14 5.54 -17.03
N TYR A 174 2.36 6.79 -17.44
CA TYR A 174 2.98 7.09 -18.73
C TYR A 174 4.39 6.51 -18.81
N ASN A 175 5.23 6.76 -17.80
CA ASN A 175 6.62 6.27 -17.80
C ASN A 175 6.70 4.75 -17.62
N SER A 176 5.67 4.10 -17.08
CA SER A 176 5.58 2.65 -17.04
C SER A 176 5.23 2.04 -18.40
N LEU A 177 4.46 2.73 -19.24
CA LEU A 177 3.98 2.20 -20.52
C LEU A 177 4.88 2.61 -21.69
N TYR A 178 5.30 3.87 -21.74
CA TYR A 178 6.01 4.47 -22.86
C TYR A 178 7.48 4.71 -22.53
N ASN A 179 8.32 4.73 -23.56
CA ASN A 179 9.67 5.27 -23.48
C ASN A 179 9.61 6.79 -23.72
N VAL A 180 10.51 7.54 -23.11
CA VAL A 180 10.52 9.01 -22.88
C VAL A 180 10.35 9.95 -24.10
N ASN A 181 10.10 9.41 -25.30
CA ASN A 181 10.18 10.11 -26.59
C ASN A 181 8.85 10.61 -27.15
N HIS A 182 7.75 10.67 -26.39
CA HIS A 182 6.48 11.25 -26.87
C HIS A 182 6.17 12.62 -26.27
N ASN A 183 5.53 13.48 -27.06
CA ASN A 183 5.12 14.85 -26.72
C ASN A 183 3.92 14.89 -25.74
N PHE A 184 4.03 14.22 -24.59
CA PHE A 184 3.03 14.31 -23.54
C PHE A 184 3.32 15.50 -22.63
N LYS A 185 2.36 16.42 -22.48
CA LYS A 185 2.51 17.61 -21.63
C LYS A 185 2.14 17.27 -20.19
N PHE A 186 3.12 17.28 -19.30
CA PHE A 186 2.91 17.19 -17.85
C PHE A 186 2.88 18.58 -17.21
N GLU A 187 2.32 18.65 -16.01
CA GLU A 187 2.46 19.84 -15.16
C GLU A 187 3.95 20.13 -14.91
N LYS A 188 4.32 21.42 -14.89
CA LYS A 188 5.69 21.85 -14.59
C LYS A 188 5.99 21.66 -13.10
N ILE A 189 7.28 21.57 -12.78
CA ILE A 189 7.77 21.52 -11.41
C ILE A 189 7.29 22.76 -10.62
N ASN A 190 6.82 22.55 -9.40
CA ASN A 190 6.42 23.61 -8.47
C ASN A 190 7.49 23.82 -7.39
N LEU A 191 8.40 24.77 -7.64
CA LEU A 191 9.50 25.08 -6.71
C LEU A 191 9.00 25.57 -5.34
N ASN A 192 7.85 26.24 -5.28
CA ASN A 192 7.27 26.69 -4.01
C ASN A 192 6.83 25.52 -3.12
N LYS A 193 6.39 24.40 -3.71
CA LYS A 193 6.12 23.17 -2.94
C LYS A 193 7.42 22.55 -2.42
N LEU A 194 8.47 22.52 -3.24
CA LEU A 194 9.78 22.01 -2.83
C LEU A 194 10.42 22.84 -1.70
N ASN A 195 10.31 24.16 -1.75
CA ASN A 195 10.79 25.05 -0.69
C ASN A 195 10.02 24.91 0.63
N LYS A 196 8.87 24.22 0.62
CA LYS A 196 7.98 24.04 1.78
C LYS A 196 7.82 22.57 2.19
N LEU A 197 8.72 21.70 1.75
CA LEU A 197 8.70 20.30 2.17
C LEU A 197 8.79 20.21 3.68
N ASN A 198 7.90 19.42 4.26
CA ASN A 198 7.78 19.26 5.70
C ASN A 198 7.67 17.78 6.03
N PHE A 199 8.80 17.18 6.40
CA PHE A 199 8.87 15.77 6.75
C PHE A 199 8.59 15.56 8.24
N GLN A 200 7.65 14.67 8.54
CA GLN A 200 7.21 14.40 9.92
C GLN A 200 7.19 12.90 10.20
N ASN A 201 7.50 12.52 11.44
CA ASN A 201 7.27 11.15 11.91
C ASN A 201 5.78 10.90 12.11
N ILE A 202 5.36 9.63 12.05
CA ILE A 202 3.98 9.24 12.33
C ILE A 202 3.65 9.49 13.80
N ASP A 203 2.55 10.20 14.05
CA ASP A 203 1.92 10.27 15.38
C ASP A 203 1.12 8.99 15.64
N PHE A 204 1.69 8.05 16.39
CA PHE A 204 1.04 6.77 16.71
C PHE A 204 -0.16 6.89 17.66
N LYS A 205 -0.36 8.03 18.34
CA LYS A 205 -1.60 8.26 19.09
C LYS A 205 -2.76 8.55 18.15
N ARG A 206 -2.47 9.22 17.03
CA ARG A 206 -3.43 9.55 15.97
C ARG A 206 -3.68 8.40 15.02
N PHE A 207 -2.61 7.73 14.60
CA PHE A 207 -2.62 6.58 13.71
C PHE A 207 -2.01 5.37 14.42
N PRO A 208 -2.80 4.58 15.17
CA PRO A 208 -2.28 3.46 15.98
C PRO A 208 -1.91 2.22 15.14
N ILE A 209 -1.16 2.44 14.05
CA ILE A 209 -0.69 1.41 13.12
C ILE A 209 0.57 0.68 13.60
N ASN A 210 1.25 1.14 14.67
CA ASN A 210 2.47 0.51 15.17
C ASN A 210 2.30 -0.99 15.51
N LYS A 211 1.16 -1.36 16.09
CA LYS A 211 0.84 -2.76 16.40
C LYS A 211 0.74 -3.61 15.13
N ILE A 212 0.14 -3.06 14.08
CA ILE A 212 -0.02 -3.73 12.78
C ILE A 212 1.34 -3.81 12.07
N LEU A 213 2.11 -2.71 12.08
CA LEU A 213 3.47 -2.68 11.53
C LEU A 213 4.34 -3.77 12.15
N ASN A 214 4.24 -4.03 13.45
CA ASN A 214 5.00 -5.09 14.12
C ASN A 214 4.65 -6.51 13.64
N GLN A 215 3.48 -6.72 13.05
CA GLN A 215 3.05 -8.03 12.57
C GLN A 215 3.47 -8.33 11.13
N ILE A 216 3.93 -7.31 10.38
CA ILE A 216 4.45 -7.48 9.01
C ILE A 216 5.74 -8.30 9.05
N ILE A 217 5.83 -9.27 8.16
CA ILE A 217 7.00 -10.15 7.99
C ILE A 217 7.65 -9.92 6.61
N ASP A 218 8.92 -10.30 6.48
CA ASP A 218 9.66 -10.11 5.23
C ASP A 218 9.25 -11.11 4.13
N ASN A 219 8.83 -12.31 4.53
CA ASN A 219 8.53 -13.41 3.61
C ASN A 219 7.07 -13.36 3.11
N ASP A 220 6.85 -13.87 1.90
CA ASP A 220 5.50 -14.10 1.38
C ASP A 220 4.70 -15.04 2.28
N SER A 221 3.50 -14.63 2.68
CA SER A 221 2.65 -15.45 3.53
C SER A 221 1.15 -15.25 3.26
N LEU A 222 0.34 -16.23 3.64
CA LEU A 222 -1.12 -16.10 3.65
C LEU A 222 -1.62 -15.11 4.72
N PHE A 223 -0.77 -14.72 5.68
CA PHE A 223 -1.11 -13.68 6.65
C PHE A 223 -1.31 -12.31 5.99
N ASP A 224 -0.62 -12.02 4.89
CA ASP A 224 -0.83 -10.80 4.10
C ASP A 224 -2.28 -10.73 3.56
N THR A 225 -2.84 -11.88 3.17
CA THR A 225 -4.25 -12.00 2.75
C THR A 225 -5.22 -11.76 3.90
N VAL A 226 -4.88 -12.22 5.11
CA VAL A 226 -5.66 -11.92 6.32
C VAL A 226 -5.70 -10.42 6.56
N LEU A 227 -4.55 -9.77 6.54
CA LEU A 227 -4.41 -8.34 6.81
C LEU A 227 -5.23 -7.49 5.84
N ILE A 228 -5.07 -7.69 4.54
CA ILE A 228 -5.84 -6.96 3.53
C ILE A 228 -7.33 -7.24 3.69
N THR A 229 -7.72 -8.51 3.79
CA THR A 229 -9.14 -8.86 3.79
C THR A 229 -9.86 -8.36 5.04
N ALA A 230 -9.22 -8.46 6.20
CA ALA A 230 -9.77 -7.95 7.45
C ALA A 230 -9.91 -6.43 7.40
N ASN A 231 -8.90 -5.72 6.90
CA ASN A 231 -8.98 -4.27 6.72
C ASN A 231 -10.11 -3.87 5.77
N ASP A 232 -10.18 -4.47 4.58
CA ASP A 232 -11.19 -4.15 3.57
C ASP A 232 -12.61 -4.36 4.11
N THR A 233 -12.80 -5.43 4.88
CA THR A 233 -14.09 -5.73 5.54
C THR A 233 -14.42 -4.68 6.61
N LEU A 234 -13.45 -4.25 7.42
CA LEU A 234 -13.65 -3.23 8.45
C LEU A 234 -13.89 -1.85 7.84
N VAL A 235 -13.21 -1.50 6.76
CA VAL A 235 -13.45 -0.27 6.00
C VAL A 235 -14.86 -0.26 5.43
N ASP A 236 -15.33 -1.37 4.85
CA ASP A 236 -16.72 -1.48 4.38
C ASP A 236 -17.73 -1.31 5.53
N LEU A 237 -17.49 -1.93 6.69
CA LEU A 237 -18.33 -1.74 7.88
C LEU A 237 -18.33 -0.29 8.38
N PHE A 238 -17.19 0.41 8.35
CA PHE A 238 -17.11 1.83 8.69
C PHE A 238 -17.88 2.68 7.67
N LEU A 239 -17.69 2.45 6.37
CA LEU A 239 -18.40 3.14 5.29
C LEU A 239 -19.93 2.96 5.42
N LYS A 240 -20.38 1.78 5.88
CA LYS A 240 -21.78 1.45 6.20
C LYS A 240 -22.24 1.94 7.59
N LYS A 241 -21.41 2.71 8.30
CA LYS A 241 -21.68 3.26 9.64
C LYS A 241 -22.00 2.19 10.70
N LYS A 242 -21.45 0.98 10.55
CA LYS A 242 -21.62 -0.14 11.49
C LYS A 242 -20.59 -0.12 12.60
N ILE A 243 -19.41 0.44 12.35
CA ILE A 243 -18.34 0.66 13.33
C ILE A 243 -17.84 2.11 13.24
N SER A 244 -17.19 2.59 14.30
CA SER A 244 -16.50 3.87 14.34
C SER A 244 -15.12 3.82 13.70
N PHE A 245 -14.49 4.99 13.50
CA PHE A 245 -13.19 5.08 12.82
C PHE A 245 -12.06 4.36 13.58
N TYR A 246 -11.97 4.54 14.91
CA TYR A 246 -10.92 3.89 15.69
C TYR A 246 -11.17 2.39 15.91
N GLU A 247 -12.42 1.94 15.83
CA GLU A 247 -12.74 0.51 15.86
C GLU A 247 -12.13 -0.25 14.67
N ILE A 248 -11.79 0.42 13.55
CA ILE A 248 -11.04 -0.20 12.47
C ILE A 248 -9.71 -0.76 13.01
N TYR A 249 -8.91 0.05 13.71
CA TYR A 249 -7.62 -0.41 14.25
C TYR A 249 -7.78 -1.45 15.36
N GLU A 250 -8.72 -1.22 16.27
CA GLU A 250 -8.95 -2.12 17.42
C GLU A 250 -9.35 -3.51 16.94
N LYS A 251 -10.36 -3.59 16.07
CA LYS A 251 -10.86 -4.86 15.53
C LYS A 251 -9.83 -5.50 14.61
N LEU A 252 -9.15 -4.73 13.76
CA LEU A 252 -8.09 -5.27 12.89
C LEU A 252 -6.99 -5.92 13.73
N ASN A 253 -6.49 -5.24 14.76
CA ASN A 253 -5.49 -5.80 15.66
C ASN A 253 -6.01 -7.06 16.38
N THR A 254 -7.25 -7.09 16.84
CA THR A 254 -7.84 -8.30 17.45
C THR A 254 -7.88 -9.46 16.46
N ILE A 255 -8.37 -9.23 15.24
CA ILE A 255 -8.48 -10.26 14.19
C ILE A 255 -7.11 -10.83 13.85
N LEU A 256 -6.11 -9.98 13.66
CA LEU A 256 -4.77 -10.43 13.29
C LEU A 256 -4.04 -11.22 14.39
N ASN A 257 -4.46 -11.08 15.65
CA ASN A 257 -3.90 -11.84 16.77
C ASN A 257 -4.61 -13.17 17.03
N LEU A 258 -5.66 -13.50 16.28
CA LEU A 258 -6.32 -14.81 16.40
C LEU A 258 -5.33 -15.93 16.05
N LYS A 259 -5.29 -16.97 16.89
CA LYS A 259 -4.38 -18.13 16.72
C LYS A 259 -4.50 -18.75 15.34
N GLU A 260 -5.73 -18.89 14.83
CA GLU A 260 -6.01 -19.46 13.50
C GLU A 260 -5.40 -18.67 12.34
N PHE A 261 -5.17 -17.36 12.50
CA PHE A 261 -4.56 -16.52 11.47
C PHE A 261 -3.06 -16.32 11.70
N ASN A 262 -2.59 -16.32 12.95
CA ASN A 262 -1.16 -16.21 13.23
C ASN A 262 -0.33 -17.36 12.63
N ILE A 263 -0.87 -18.58 12.56
CA ILE A 263 -0.21 -19.73 11.93
C ILE A 263 0.06 -19.48 10.44
N LEU A 264 -0.75 -18.64 9.77
CA LEU A 264 -0.61 -18.33 8.34
C LEU A 264 0.62 -17.48 8.02
N LYS A 265 1.30 -16.90 9.03
CA LYS A 265 2.58 -16.19 8.84
C LYS A 265 3.69 -17.08 8.29
N SER A 266 3.64 -18.38 8.63
CA SER A 266 4.63 -19.35 8.18
C SER A 266 4.22 -20.10 6.91
N ILE A 267 3.05 -19.78 6.33
CA ILE A 267 2.50 -20.51 5.19
C ILE A 267 2.52 -19.62 3.95
N ARG A 268 3.33 -19.99 2.97
CA ARG A 268 3.38 -19.32 1.66
C ARG A 268 2.19 -19.74 0.79
N PRO A 269 1.53 -18.80 0.07
CA PRO A 269 0.48 -19.17 -0.89
C PRO A 269 1.06 -20.04 -2.02
N LYS A 270 0.44 -21.19 -2.26
CA LYS A 270 0.83 -22.15 -3.32
C LYS A 270 0.03 -21.99 -4.60
N ASN A 271 -1.21 -21.53 -4.50
CA ASN A 271 -2.12 -21.30 -5.61
C ASN A 271 -3.14 -20.21 -5.26
N ILE A 272 -3.91 -19.79 -6.25
CA ILE A 272 -4.90 -18.72 -6.11
C ILE A 272 -6.07 -19.15 -5.21
N SER A 273 -6.50 -20.42 -5.28
CA SER A 273 -7.59 -20.94 -4.45
C SER A 273 -7.33 -20.74 -2.96
N GLN A 274 -6.11 -21.00 -2.50
CA GLN A 274 -5.74 -20.76 -1.10
C GLN A 274 -5.92 -19.29 -0.69
N ILE A 275 -5.57 -18.35 -1.57
CA ILE A 275 -5.72 -16.91 -1.30
C ILE A 275 -7.22 -16.56 -1.23
N THR A 276 -8.03 -17.05 -2.18
CA THR A 276 -9.47 -16.77 -2.22
C THR A 276 -10.21 -17.40 -1.03
N ASP A 277 -9.86 -18.64 -0.66
CA ASP A 277 -10.48 -19.37 0.45
C ASP A 277 -10.17 -18.71 1.80
N ILE A 278 -8.90 -18.31 2.00
CA ILE A 278 -8.50 -17.54 3.18
C ILE A 278 -9.20 -16.18 3.21
N SER A 279 -9.27 -15.47 2.08
CA SER A 279 -10.00 -14.20 2.01
C SER A 279 -11.47 -14.38 2.40
N HIS A 280 -12.16 -15.39 1.86
CA HIS A 280 -13.54 -15.67 2.21
C HIS A 280 -13.71 -15.98 3.71
N LYS A 281 -12.87 -16.86 4.27
CA LYS A 281 -12.90 -17.21 5.70
C LYS A 281 -12.66 -15.98 6.60
N VAL A 282 -11.67 -15.16 6.26
CA VAL A 282 -11.33 -13.95 7.02
C VAL A 282 -12.49 -12.96 6.97
N ARG A 283 -13.09 -12.74 5.80
CA ARG A 283 -14.24 -11.84 5.64
C ARG A 283 -15.40 -12.22 6.55
N LEU A 284 -15.80 -13.50 6.54
CA LEU A 284 -16.88 -13.99 7.40
C LEU A 284 -16.55 -13.81 8.88
N LYS A 285 -15.32 -14.17 9.29
CA LYS A 285 -14.86 -14.03 10.68
C LYS A 285 -14.80 -12.57 11.12
N THR A 286 -14.31 -11.68 10.28
CA THR A 286 -14.25 -10.25 10.54
C THR A 286 -15.66 -9.69 10.70
N GLN A 287 -16.60 -10.05 9.82
CA GLN A 287 -18.01 -9.62 9.95
C GLN A 287 -18.63 -10.10 11.27
N SER A 288 -18.49 -11.38 11.60
CA SER A 288 -19.09 -11.97 12.80
C SER A 288 -18.56 -11.35 14.10
N LEU A 289 -17.28 -10.99 14.15
CA LEU A 289 -16.66 -10.37 15.34
C LEU A 289 -16.87 -8.85 15.42
N SER A 290 -17.20 -8.21 14.30
CA SER A 290 -17.19 -6.75 14.20
C SER A 290 -18.57 -6.13 14.32
N VAL A 291 -19.61 -6.81 13.83
CA VAL A 291 -21.00 -6.37 13.95
C VAL A 291 -21.53 -6.80 15.31
N ARG A 292 -21.63 -5.88 16.26
CA ARG A 292 -22.49 -6.11 17.44
C ARG A 292 -23.93 -6.19 16.93
N SER A 293 -24.71 -7.17 17.39
CA SER A 293 -26.16 -7.09 17.29
C SER A 293 -26.58 -5.77 17.94
N ARG A 294 -27.12 -4.85 17.14
CA ARG A 294 -27.94 -3.80 17.73
C ARG A 294 -29.21 -4.50 18.17
N ILE A 295 -29.21 -4.96 19.41
CA ILE A 295 -30.45 -5.12 20.17
C ILE A 295 -30.83 -3.71 20.62
#